data_AF-A0A9N9LCM9-F1
#
_entry.id   AF-A0A9N9LCM9-F1
#
_cell.length_a   1.000
_cell.length_b   1.000
_cell.length_c   1.000
_cell.angle_alpha   90.00
_cell.angle_beta   90.00
_cell.angle_gamma   90.00
#
_symmetry.space_group_name_H-M   'P 1'
#
loop_
_entity.id
_entity.type
_entity.pdbx_description
1 polymer ?
#
loop_
_entity_poly.entity_id
_entity_poly.type
_entity_poly.pdbx_seq_one_letter_code
_entity_poly.pdbx_strand_id
1 'polypeptide(L)'
;MEHDSTTPQYLTSDKTSFAYVSARDRWPVILVENPFRNYTGAIDDVHRAVSETTDDAKRGEGKKIIEELAKLKYELQHDRKLT
;
A
#
# COMPACT_ATOMS: atom_id res chain seq x y z
N MET A 1 -6.89 10.54 22.95
CA MET A 1 -7.75 9.45 23.46
C MET A 1 -8.96 9.95 24.25
N GLU A 2 -8.97 11.16 24.82
CA GLU A 2 -10.16 11.69 25.53
C GLU A 2 -11.35 12.06 24.62
N HIS A 3 -11.10 12.19 23.32
CA HIS A 3 -12.11 12.49 22.29
C HIS A 3 -12.35 11.33 21.32
N ASP A 4 -11.74 10.16 21.55
CA ASP A 4 -12.01 9.00 20.73
C ASP A 4 -13.43 8.48 21.02
N SER A 5 -14.18 8.16 19.98
CA SER A 5 -15.51 7.60 20.15
C SER A 5 -15.43 6.26 20.88
N THR A 6 -16.41 5.96 21.73
CA THR A 6 -16.52 4.65 22.38
C THR A 6 -17.01 3.54 21.45
N THR A 7 -17.40 3.89 20.21
CA THR A 7 -17.84 2.93 19.19
C THR A 7 -16.69 1.99 18.82
N PRO A 8 -16.88 0.67 18.83
CA PRO A 8 -15.87 -0.28 18.38
C PRO A 8 -15.46 -0.01 16.94
N GLN A 9 -14.15 0.01 16.68
CA GLN A 9 -13.62 0.15 15.33
C GLN A 9 -13.79 -1.16 14.56
N TYR A 10 -14.01 -1.04 13.25
CA TYR A 10 -13.95 -2.20 12.35
C TYR A 10 -12.52 -2.72 12.29
N LEU A 11 -12.37 -4.03 12.46
CA LEU A 11 -11.07 -4.69 12.46
C LEU A 11 -10.85 -5.46 11.17
N THR A 12 -9.64 -5.37 10.63
CA THR A 12 -9.22 -6.17 9.49
C THR A 12 -9.05 -7.65 9.84
N SER A 13 -9.13 -8.03 11.13
CA SER A 13 -9.07 -9.42 11.58
C SER A 13 -10.40 -10.17 11.46
N ASP A 14 -11.54 -9.46 11.34
CA ASP A 14 -12.85 -10.09 11.17
C ASP A 14 -13.06 -10.53 9.73
N LYS A 15 -12.92 -11.84 9.49
CA LYS A 15 -13.04 -12.47 8.16
C LYS A 15 -14.39 -12.28 7.47
N THR A 16 -15.44 -11.98 8.22
CA THR A 16 -16.79 -11.76 7.67
C THR A 16 -17.03 -10.30 7.30
N SER A 17 -16.18 -9.40 7.80
CA SER A 17 -16.30 -7.97 7.57
C SER A 17 -15.76 -7.55 6.20
N PHE A 18 -16.29 -6.43 5.72
CA PHE A 18 -15.75 -5.75 4.55
C PHE A 18 -14.31 -5.26 4.75
N ALA A 19 -13.90 -5.02 6.01
CA ALA A 19 -12.55 -4.57 6.34
C ALA A 19 -11.51 -5.66 6.03
N TYR A 20 -11.80 -6.93 6.33
CA TYR A 20 -10.90 -8.05 6.02
C TYR A 20 -10.72 -8.23 4.51
N VAL A 21 -11.81 -8.27 3.75
CA VAL A 21 -11.75 -8.41 2.28
C VAL A 21 -11.02 -7.21 1.66
N SER A 22 -11.25 -6.01 2.17
CA SER A 22 -10.57 -4.81 1.70
C SER A 22 -9.06 -4.85 1.94
N ALA A 23 -8.64 -5.19 3.16
CA ALA A 23 -7.22 -5.29 3.50
C ALA A 23 -6.52 -6.40 2.71
N ARG A 24 -7.15 -7.58 2.57
CA ARG A 24 -6.51 -8.72 1.90
C ARG A 24 -6.47 -8.60 0.39
N ASP A 25 -7.56 -8.17 -0.22
CA ASP A 25 -7.73 -8.29 -1.68
C ASP A 25 -7.61 -6.92 -2.39
N ARG A 26 -8.02 -5.81 -1.76
CA ARG A 26 -8.05 -4.49 -2.42
C ARG A 26 -6.78 -3.67 -2.19
N TRP A 27 -6.23 -3.68 -0.97
CA TRP A 27 -5.03 -2.89 -0.67
C TRP A 27 -3.80 -3.32 -1.50
N PRO A 28 -3.53 -4.62 -1.74
CA PRO A 28 -2.42 -5.01 -2.62
C PRO A 28 -2.55 -4.49 -4.06
N VAL A 29 -3.79 -4.37 -4.56
CA VAL A 29 -4.07 -3.81 -5.90
C VAL A 29 -3.76 -2.31 -5.96
N ILE A 30 -4.02 -1.58 -4.88
CA ILE A 30 -3.67 -0.15 -4.79
C ILE A 30 -2.14 0.04 -4.74
N LEU A 31 -1.43 -0.86 -4.04
CA LEU A 31 0.01 -0.75 -3.89
C LEU A 31 0.78 -1.09 -5.18
N VAL A 32 0.33 -2.10 -5.94
CA VAL A 32 1.15 -2.66 -7.03
C VAL A 32 0.56 -2.44 -8.40
N GLU A 33 -0.52 -3.13 -8.75
CA GLU A 33 -1.03 -3.11 -10.11
C GLU A 33 -2.42 -3.73 -10.13
N ASN A 34 -3.30 -3.19 -10.97
CA ASN A 34 -4.57 -3.83 -11.30
C ASN A 34 -4.48 -4.47 -12.69
N PRO A 35 -4.39 -5.81 -12.81
CA PRO A 35 -4.31 -6.45 -14.12
C PRO A 35 -5.60 -6.33 -14.97
N PHE A 36 -6.69 -5.79 -14.41
CA PHE A 36 -7.99 -5.66 -15.07
C PHE A 36 -8.42 -4.22 -15.37
N ARG A 37 -7.65 -3.19 -14.98
CA ARG A 37 -7.99 -1.77 -15.26
C ARG A 37 -6.73 -0.92 -15.42
N ASN A 38 -6.82 0.16 -16.21
CA ASN A 38 -5.82 1.24 -16.37
C ASN A 38 -5.54 2.06 -15.07
N TYR A 39 -5.55 1.43 -13.90
CA TYR A 39 -5.09 2.05 -12.66
C TYR A 39 -3.66 1.60 -12.40
N THR A 40 -2.70 2.51 -12.58
CA THR A 40 -1.33 2.31 -12.11
C THR A 40 -1.31 2.32 -10.59
N GLY A 41 -0.68 1.31 -9.97
CA GLY A 41 -0.51 1.27 -8.53
C GLY A 41 0.54 2.27 -8.07
N ALA A 42 0.61 2.50 -6.75
CA ALA A 42 1.57 3.45 -6.17
C ALA A 42 3.02 3.16 -6.58
N ILE A 43 3.42 1.88 -6.64
CA ILE A 43 4.77 1.50 -7.09
C ILE A 43 5.00 1.88 -8.55
N ASP A 44 4.04 1.61 -9.45
CA ASP A 44 4.16 1.92 -10.87
C ASP A 44 4.21 3.42 -11.13
N ASP A 45 3.43 4.21 -10.39
CA ASP A 45 3.43 5.66 -10.50
C ASP A 45 4.78 6.26 -10.07
N VAL A 46 5.35 5.78 -8.96
CA VAL A 46 6.67 6.22 -8.49
C VAL A 46 7.75 5.75 -9.48
N HIS A 47 7.66 4.52 -9.98
CA HIS A 47 8.60 4.00 -10.98
C HIS A 47 8.60 4.85 -12.26
N ARG A 48 7.42 5.21 -12.77
CA ARG A 48 7.28 6.12 -13.93
C ARG A 48 7.89 7.49 -13.64
N ALA A 49 7.56 8.11 -12.50
CA ALA A 49 8.10 9.41 -12.11
C ALA A 49 9.64 9.40 -11.97
N VAL A 50 10.22 8.32 -11.43
CA VAL A 50 11.68 8.13 -11.32
C VAL A 50 12.33 7.95 -12.69
N SER A 51 11.65 7.28 -13.63
CA SER A 51 12.17 7.09 -15.00
C SER A 51 12.22 8.40 -15.79
N GLU A 52 11.25 9.30 -15.55
CA GLU A 52 11.13 10.58 -16.24
C GLU A 52 12.01 11.69 -15.63
N THR A 53 12.42 11.54 -14.36
CA THR A 53 13.27 12.54 -13.71
C THR A 53 14.73 12.39 -14.11
N THR A 54 15.45 13.50 -14.27
CA THR A 54 16.90 13.56 -14.53
C THR A 54 17.74 13.91 -13.29
N ASP A 55 17.07 14.17 -12.17
CA ASP A 55 17.70 14.50 -10.89
C ASP A 55 18.08 13.21 -10.14
N ASP A 56 19.38 12.97 -9.99
CA ASP A 56 19.89 11.75 -9.35
C ASP A 56 19.51 11.64 -7.87
N ALA A 57 19.31 12.77 -7.16
CA ALA A 57 18.85 12.74 -5.77
C ALA A 57 17.41 12.22 -5.70
N LYS A 58 16.52 12.72 -6.58
CA LYS A 58 15.13 12.27 -6.68
C LYS A 58 15.02 10.83 -7.15
N ARG A 59 15.91 10.37 -8.03
CA ARG A 59 15.99 8.95 -8.41
C ARG A 59 16.37 8.07 -7.23
N GLY A 60 17.34 8.51 -6.44
CA GLY A 60 17.77 7.80 -5.24
C GLY A 60 16.65 7.67 -4.21
N GLU A 61 15.93 8.77 -3.95
CA GLU A 61 14.77 8.77 -3.05
C GLU A 61 13.62 7.93 -3.58
N GLY A 62 13.26 8.07 -4.86
CA GLY A 62 12.16 7.31 -5.44
C GLY A 62 12.41 5.79 -5.46
N LYS A 63 13.66 5.34 -5.64
CA LYS A 63 14.01 3.93 -5.47
C LYS A 63 13.77 3.44 -4.04
N LYS A 64 14.10 4.23 -3.02
CA LYS A 64 13.81 3.89 -1.62
C LYS A 64 12.32 3.79 -1.35
N ILE A 65 11.52 4.74 -1.88
CA ILE A 65 10.06 4.71 -1.76
C ILE A 65 9.49 3.42 -2.37
N ILE A 66 9.98 3.00 -3.55
CA ILE A 66 9.57 1.75 -4.18
C ILE A 66 9.91 0.54 -3.31
N GLU A 67 11.11 0.49 -2.72
CA GLU A 67 11.52 -0.58 -1.81
C GLU A 67 10.62 -0.66 -0.56
N GLU A 68 10.30 0.48 0.05
CA GLU A 68 9.42 0.55 1.22
C GLU A 68 7.98 0.13 0.89
N LEU A 69 7.44 0.56 -0.26
CA LEU A 69 6.12 0.15 -0.73
C LEU A 69 6.06 -1.36 -1.04
N ALA A 70 7.12 -1.91 -1.63
CA ALA A 70 7.23 -3.34 -1.89
C ALA A 70 7.29 -4.15 -0.58
N LYS A 71 8.04 -3.67 0.41
CA LYS A 71 8.09 -4.27 1.76
C LYS A 71 6.71 -4.22 2.43
N LEU A 72 6.03 -3.07 2.39
CA LEU A 72 4.69 -2.90 2.95
C LEU A 72 3.69 -3.87 2.31
N LYS A 73 3.70 -4.01 0.98
CA LYS A 73 2.87 -4.98 0.27
C LYS A 73 3.14 -6.40 0.78
N TYR A 74 4.41 -6.77 0.90
CA TYR A 74 4.81 -8.09 1.37
C TYR A 74 4.32 -8.35 2.79
N GLU A 75 4.50 -7.40 3.71
CA GLU A 75 4.02 -7.52 5.09
C GLU A 75 2.50 -7.69 5.15
N LEU A 76 1.77 -6.90 4.35
CA LEU A 76 0.31 -6.96 4.28
C LEU A 76 -0.22 -8.30 3.77
N GLN A 77 0.37 -8.81 2.69
CA GLN A 77 -0.06 -10.07 2.07
C GLN A 77 0.23 -11.30 2.95
N HIS A 78 1.23 -11.21 3.82
CA HIS A 78 1.64 -12.30 4.70
C HIS A 78 1.15 -12.13 6.14
N ASP A 79 0.23 -11.18 6.38
CA ASP A 79 -0.32 -10.87 7.71
C ASP A 79 0.80 -10.68 8.76
N ARG A 80 1.89 -10.01 8.35
CA ARG A 80 3.02 -9.71 9.22
C ARG A 80 2.77 -8.43 9.99
N LYS A 81 3.43 -8.30 11.14
CA LYS A 81 3.47 -7.06 11.89
C LYS A 81 4.10 -5.96 11.03
N LEU A 82 3.34 -4.88 10.80
CA LEU A 82 3.82 -3.68 10.12
C LEU A 82 4.97 -3.07 10.93
N THR A 83 6.09 -2.76 10.27
CA THR A 83 7.31 -2.20 10.89
C THR A 83 7.77 -0.91 10.26
#